data_AF-A0A942WIH6-F1
#
_entry.id   AF-A0A942WIH6-F1
#
_cell.length_a   1.000
_cell.length_b   1.000
_cell.length_c   1.000
_cell.angle_alpha   90.00
_cell.angle_beta   90.00
_cell.angle_gamma   90.00
#
_symmetry.space_group_name_H-M   'P 1'
#
loop_
_entity.id
_entity.type
_entity.pdbx_description
1 polymer ?
#
loop_
_entity_poly.entity_id
_entity_poly.type
_entity_poly.pdbx_seq_one_letter_code
_entity_poly.pdbx_strand_id
1 'polypeptide(L)'
;MLLDICKTHRQRYGYLIRQKRIALGMTQKRLIEKTNHAISIRSYIALENGKVLQDMENYDLLFAILHIQYNYECDLDSKLEPLLSKLFHGWNTYDKVLCEACYKKLIQMLTPYQRYSWEAAMITCCQILQRNLNNEIELSAQEYDWLLSFYLAFPNTIQSILATVLYSYQYNFPHDSQKLHHLLKQFPMLAHPDSVRNCITFALHQTNIEHNDLLAWKQLQKFKKLAWKDKNWTALFDIYHWLCLISADINVPEFDTLQLTCEQLLNEHDIPLERRSTYYFNLSIVYHRKKDYKTEERYLQAFLKERKHALLPFLFWYIHNQRLQNKPIDTILVKNYQIDDCSEQLQHLWKFYELLPNAEAKIAQQYLMKTCLPILSTLAVEFQIVFLHELQLLIIKTRNYKDLLLYMKYLKL
;
A
#
# COMPACT_ATOMS: atom_id res chain seq x y z
N MET A 1 37.27 20.69 -23.71
CA MET A 1 36.00 20.71 -24.46
C MET A 1 34.90 20.58 -23.43
N LEU A 2 34.24 21.68 -23.05
CA LEU A 2 33.14 21.65 -22.08
C LEU A 2 31.96 20.97 -22.78
N LEU A 3 31.67 19.73 -22.42
CA LEU A 3 30.53 19.00 -22.96
C LEU A 3 29.28 19.54 -22.24
N ASP A 4 28.43 20.24 -23.00
CA ASP A 4 27.27 20.96 -22.47
C ASP A 4 26.28 19.98 -21.80
N ILE A 5 26.06 20.15 -20.50
CA ILE A 5 25.08 19.37 -19.74
C ILE A 5 23.71 20.02 -19.95
N CYS A 6 22.81 19.31 -20.63
CA CYS A 6 21.48 19.84 -20.90
C CYS A 6 20.73 20.19 -19.60
N LYS A 7 19.75 21.09 -19.69
CA LYS A 7 19.06 21.65 -18.52
C LYS A 7 18.39 20.58 -17.65
N THR A 8 17.74 19.59 -18.26
CA THR A 8 17.06 18.49 -17.55
C THR A 8 18.06 17.66 -16.75
N HIS A 9 19.22 17.37 -17.34
CA HIS A 9 20.30 16.67 -16.66
C HIS A 9 20.83 17.49 -15.48
N ARG A 10 21.07 18.79 -15.66
CA ARG A 10 21.51 19.65 -14.55
C ARG A 10 20.54 19.64 -13.37
N GLN A 11 19.24 19.61 -13.63
CA GLN A 11 18.23 19.51 -12.57
C GLN A 11 18.30 18.18 -11.82
N ARG A 12 18.30 17.04 -12.52
CA ARG A 12 18.37 15.72 -11.87
C ARG A 12 19.68 15.52 -11.10
N TYR A 13 20.79 16.02 -11.64
CA TYR A 13 22.10 15.94 -10.99
C TYR A 13 22.20 16.83 -9.76
N GLY A 14 21.44 17.93 -9.66
CA GLY A 14 21.31 18.70 -8.41
C GLY A 14 20.78 17.85 -7.25
N TYR A 15 19.78 17.00 -7.51
CA TYR A 15 19.26 16.05 -6.51
C TYR A 15 20.26 14.92 -6.19
N LEU A 16 20.96 14.42 -7.21
CA LEU A 16 21.99 13.39 -7.03
C LEU A 16 23.18 13.92 -6.19
N ILE A 17 23.59 15.16 -6.42
CA ILE A 17 24.61 15.89 -5.64
C ILE A 17 24.20 15.95 -4.17
N ARG A 18 22.96 16.35 -3.87
CA ARG A 18 22.42 16.34 -2.51
C ARG A 18 22.55 14.97 -1.87
N GLN A 19 22.19 13.92 -2.58
CA GLN A 19 22.25 12.56 -2.05
C GLN A 19 23.67 12.09 -1.77
N LYS A 20 24.59 12.26 -2.72
CA LYS A 20 26.00 11.91 -2.53
C LYS A 20 26.64 12.70 -1.39
N ARG A 21 26.31 13.99 -1.26
CA ARG A 21 26.78 14.82 -0.15
C ARG A 21 26.32 14.28 1.20
N ILE A 22 25.03 13.94 1.35
CA ILE A 22 24.47 13.40 2.59
C ILE A 22 25.11 12.04 2.92
N ALA A 23 25.25 11.16 1.93
CA ALA A 23 25.88 9.84 2.10
C ALA A 23 27.34 9.93 2.57
N LEU A 24 28.07 10.98 2.17
CA LEU A 24 29.43 11.26 2.63
C LEU A 24 29.50 12.01 3.97
N GLY A 25 28.36 12.26 4.63
CA GLY A 25 28.30 12.99 5.90
C GLY A 25 28.76 14.45 5.80
N MET A 26 28.71 15.05 4.60
CA MET A 26 29.17 16.43 4.39
C MET A 26 28.03 17.43 4.58
N THR A 27 28.28 18.51 5.32
CA THR A 27 27.37 19.66 5.35
C THR A 27 27.50 20.48 4.06
N GLN A 28 26.47 21.27 3.73
CA GLN A 28 26.52 22.16 2.56
C GLN A 28 27.68 23.16 2.67
N LYS A 29 27.92 23.72 3.88
CA LYS A 29 29.05 24.61 4.16
C LYS A 29 30.39 23.96 3.86
N ARG A 30 30.61 22.74 4.37
CA ARG A 30 31.86 21.99 4.16
C ARG A 30 32.11 21.69 2.68
N LEU A 31 31.07 21.41 1.91
CA LEU A 31 31.23 21.20 0.47
C LEU A 31 31.62 22.48 -0.26
N ILE A 32 31.03 23.62 0.11
CA ILE A 32 31.35 24.93 -0.48
C ILE A 32 32.77 25.39 -0.15
N GLU A 33 33.28 25.07 1.04
CA GLU A 33 34.70 25.28 1.37
C GLU A 33 35.61 24.45 0.47
N LYS A 34 35.24 23.19 0.16
CA LYS A 34 35.99 22.33 -0.77
C LYS A 34 35.94 22.81 -2.22
N THR A 35 34.95 23.60 -2.61
CA THR A 35 34.91 24.24 -3.93
C THR A 35 35.72 25.55 -3.96
N ASN A 36 36.49 25.85 -2.90
CA ASN A 36 37.19 27.14 -2.72
C ASN A 36 36.25 28.34 -2.88
N HIS A 37 35.00 28.20 -2.44
CA HIS A 37 33.95 29.21 -2.57
C HIS A 37 33.62 29.62 -4.03
N ALA A 38 33.94 28.78 -5.02
CA ALA A 38 33.54 28.99 -6.42
C ALA A 38 32.01 29.09 -6.59
N ILE A 39 31.25 28.46 -5.67
CA ILE A 39 29.80 28.49 -5.65
C ILE A 39 29.35 29.10 -4.33
N SER A 40 28.43 30.08 -4.38
CA SER A 40 27.83 30.62 -3.16
C SER A 40 26.95 29.59 -2.46
N ILE A 41 26.87 29.63 -1.12
CA ILE A 41 26.01 28.71 -0.34
C ILE A 41 24.54 28.79 -0.77
N ARG A 42 24.06 30.00 -1.12
CA ARG A 42 22.68 30.21 -1.58
C ARG A 42 22.44 29.54 -2.94
N SER A 43 23.38 29.69 -3.87
CA SER A 43 23.31 29.05 -5.19
C SER A 43 23.36 27.53 -5.06
N TYR A 44 24.19 27.01 -4.15
CA TYR A 44 24.28 25.58 -3.89
C TYR A 44 23.01 25.00 -3.25
N ILE A 45 22.41 25.70 -2.28
CA ILE A 45 21.10 25.31 -1.72
C ILE A 45 20.03 25.29 -2.82
N ALA A 46 20.03 26.28 -3.71
CA ALA A 46 19.10 26.31 -4.83
C ALA A 46 19.33 25.14 -5.81
N LEU A 47 20.60 24.79 -6.08
CA LEU A 47 20.99 23.64 -6.89
C LEU A 47 20.43 22.32 -6.34
N GLU A 48 20.61 22.06 -5.05
CA GLU A 48 20.09 20.84 -4.39
C GLU A 48 18.56 20.74 -4.40
N ASN A 49 17.88 21.85 -4.70
CA ASN A 49 16.42 21.94 -4.85
C ASN A 49 15.98 22.01 -6.32
N GLY A 50 16.86 21.65 -7.26
CA GLY A 50 16.54 21.53 -8.69
C GLY A 50 16.63 22.84 -9.49
N LYS A 51 17.24 23.90 -8.94
CA LYS A 51 17.64 25.05 -9.74
C LYS A 51 18.95 24.76 -10.47
N VAL A 52 19.15 25.41 -11.61
CA VAL A 52 20.30 25.16 -12.47
C VAL A 52 21.31 26.29 -12.30
N LEU A 53 22.56 25.95 -11.98
CA LEU A 53 23.68 26.89 -12.07
C LEU A 53 23.95 27.25 -13.53
N GLN A 54 24.27 28.53 -13.77
CA GLN A 54 24.59 29.05 -15.09
C GLN A 54 25.94 28.51 -15.59
N ASP A 55 26.93 28.53 -14.71
CA ASP A 55 28.29 28.11 -15.01
C ASP A 55 28.45 26.59 -14.85
N MET A 56 28.94 25.96 -15.92
CA MET A 56 29.09 24.52 -16.06
C MET A 56 30.31 23.96 -15.34
N GLU A 57 31.37 24.76 -15.19
CA GLU A 57 32.61 24.32 -14.51
C GLU A 57 32.33 23.97 -13.05
N ASN A 58 31.31 24.62 -12.47
CA ASN A 58 30.81 24.31 -11.13
C ASN A 58 30.23 22.89 -11.01
N TYR A 59 29.63 22.33 -12.08
CA TYR A 59 29.17 20.93 -12.05
C TYR A 59 30.34 19.97 -12.10
N ASP A 60 31.33 20.21 -12.97
CA ASP A 60 32.52 19.37 -13.07
C ASP A 60 33.29 19.32 -11.74
N LEU A 61 33.42 20.48 -11.07
CA LEU A 61 34.02 20.58 -9.74
C LEU A 61 33.24 19.78 -8.69
N LEU A 62 31.91 19.94 -8.64
CA LEU A 62 31.06 19.19 -7.71
C LEU A 62 31.10 17.68 -7.99
N PHE A 63 31.13 17.28 -9.27
CA PHE A 63 31.22 15.89 -9.67
C PHE A 63 32.56 15.27 -9.25
N ALA A 64 33.66 15.99 -9.40
CA ALA A 64 34.97 15.54 -8.94
C ALA A 64 35.01 15.34 -7.42
N ILE A 65 34.50 16.30 -6.63
CA ILE A 65 34.49 16.23 -5.17
C ILE A 65 33.58 15.10 -4.64
N LEU A 66 32.45 14.86 -5.31
CA LEU A 66 31.45 13.88 -4.89
C LEU A 66 31.57 12.52 -5.58
N HIS A 67 32.59 12.34 -6.43
CA HIS A 67 32.81 11.15 -7.23
C HIS A 67 31.57 10.75 -8.07
N ILE A 68 30.93 11.75 -8.68
CA ILE A 68 29.80 11.55 -9.58
C ILE A 68 30.34 11.36 -10.99
N GLN A 69 29.97 10.25 -11.61
CA GLN A 69 30.29 9.97 -13.01
C GLN A 69 29.09 10.36 -13.88
N TYR A 70 29.26 11.40 -14.70
CA TYR A 70 28.26 11.84 -15.67
C TYR A 70 28.47 11.19 -17.05
N ASN A 71 27.38 10.78 -17.68
CA ASN A 71 27.39 10.16 -19.00
C ASN A 71 27.42 11.23 -20.11
N TYR A 72 28.61 11.56 -20.60
CA TYR A 72 28.77 12.42 -21.77
C TYR A 72 28.65 11.66 -23.11
N GLU A 73 28.63 10.32 -23.07
CA GLU A 73 28.72 9.48 -24.27
C GLU A 73 27.35 9.28 -24.95
N CYS A 74 26.27 9.24 -24.18
CA CYS A 74 24.92 9.02 -24.71
C CYS A 74 23.85 9.73 -23.89
N ASP A 75 23.02 10.52 -24.55
CA ASP A 75 21.73 10.93 -24.01
C ASP A 75 20.71 9.80 -24.18
N LEU A 76 20.23 9.25 -23.07
CA LEU A 76 19.29 8.14 -23.03
C LEU A 76 17.83 8.60 -22.87
N ASP A 77 17.58 9.87 -22.60
CA ASP A 77 16.24 10.36 -22.24
C ASP A 77 15.22 10.07 -23.37
N SER A 78 15.62 10.32 -24.62
CA SER A 78 14.79 10.02 -25.81
C SER A 78 14.47 8.54 -26.00
N LYS A 79 15.37 7.64 -25.55
CA LYS A 79 15.19 6.18 -25.63
C LYS A 79 14.39 5.64 -24.45
N LEU A 80 14.46 6.31 -23.30
CA LEU A 80 13.72 5.97 -22.09
C LEU A 80 12.23 6.30 -22.23
N GLU A 81 11.89 7.45 -22.82
CA GLU A 81 10.53 7.97 -22.83
C GLU A 81 9.45 6.98 -23.34
N PRO A 82 9.66 6.26 -24.47
CA PRO A 82 8.68 5.27 -24.92
C PRO A 82 8.52 4.09 -23.94
N LEU A 83 9.61 3.65 -23.31
CA LEU A 83 9.58 2.57 -22.33
C LEU A 83 8.90 3.02 -21.03
N LEU A 84 9.17 4.24 -20.57
CA LEU A 84 8.55 4.83 -19.38
C LEU A 84 7.05 5.04 -19.60
N SER A 85 6.64 5.59 -20.76
CA SER A 85 5.23 5.73 -21.13
C SER A 85 4.50 4.37 -21.13
N LYS A 86 5.15 3.33 -21.68
CA LYS A 86 4.59 1.98 -21.70
C LYS A 86 4.51 1.37 -20.29
N LEU A 87 5.54 1.57 -19.47
CA LEU A 87 5.55 1.17 -18.07
C LEU A 87 4.42 1.84 -17.29
N PHE A 88 4.22 3.15 -17.47
CA PHE A 88 3.15 3.89 -16.80
C PHE A 88 1.76 3.38 -17.20
N HIS A 89 1.58 3.08 -18.48
CA HIS A 89 0.34 2.46 -18.95
C HIS A 89 0.11 1.09 -18.31
N GLY A 90 1.13 0.21 -18.30
CA GLY A 90 1.06 -1.09 -17.63
C GLY A 90 0.77 -0.97 -16.13
N TRP A 91 1.39 0.00 -15.47
CA TRP A 91 1.17 0.29 -14.06
C TRP A 91 -0.30 0.65 -13.79
N ASN A 92 -0.85 1.58 -14.58
CA ASN A 92 -2.22 2.07 -14.43
C ASN A 92 -3.29 1.07 -14.85
N THR A 93 -2.96 0.11 -15.73
CA THR A 93 -3.84 -0.99 -16.14
C THR A 93 -3.67 -2.25 -15.31
N TYR A 94 -2.77 -2.23 -14.32
CA TYR A 94 -2.43 -3.37 -13.48
C TYR A 94 -1.84 -4.57 -14.25
N ASP A 95 -1.30 -4.33 -15.45
CA ASP A 95 -0.63 -5.35 -16.24
C ASP A 95 0.79 -5.57 -15.68
N LYS A 96 0.89 -6.56 -14.76
CA LYS A 96 2.17 -6.95 -14.14
C LYS A 96 3.16 -7.47 -15.19
N VAL A 97 2.68 -8.23 -16.18
CA VAL A 97 3.53 -8.81 -17.24
C VAL A 97 4.15 -7.70 -18.08
N LEU A 98 3.36 -6.70 -18.45
CA LEU A 98 3.85 -5.55 -19.19
C LEU A 98 4.83 -4.72 -18.36
N CYS A 99 4.51 -4.45 -17.10
CA CYS A 99 5.42 -3.74 -16.20
C CYS A 99 6.77 -4.47 -16.07
N GLU A 100 6.74 -5.79 -15.82
CA GLU A 100 7.94 -6.60 -15.69
C GLU A 100 8.78 -6.60 -16.97
N ALA A 101 8.14 -6.74 -18.14
CA ALA A 101 8.82 -6.65 -19.43
C ALA A 101 9.46 -5.26 -19.64
N CYS A 102 8.81 -4.19 -19.19
CA CYS A 102 9.37 -2.84 -19.26
C CYS A 102 10.56 -2.67 -18.32
N TYR A 103 10.47 -3.13 -17.06
CA TYR A 103 11.60 -3.08 -16.13
C TYR A 103 12.81 -3.86 -16.65
N LYS A 104 12.63 -5.09 -17.15
CA LYS A 104 13.70 -5.88 -17.76
C LYS A 104 14.39 -5.14 -18.90
N LYS A 105 13.61 -4.52 -19.81
CA LYS A 105 14.15 -3.73 -20.92
C LYS A 105 14.87 -2.47 -20.48
N LEU A 106 14.33 -1.74 -19.49
CA LEU A 106 14.96 -0.55 -18.91
C LEU A 106 16.32 -0.92 -18.30
N ILE A 107 16.37 -1.98 -17.49
CA ILE A 107 17.61 -2.47 -16.89
C ILE A 107 18.62 -2.85 -17.97
N GLN A 108 18.24 -3.69 -18.95
CA GLN A 108 19.11 -4.12 -20.05
C GLN A 108 19.67 -2.93 -20.85
N MET A 109 18.86 -1.91 -21.12
CA MET A 109 19.28 -0.71 -21.84
C MET A 109 20.27 0.14 -21.04
N LEU A 110 20.11 0.20 -19.72
CA LEU A 110 20.94 1.00 -18.82
C LEU A 110 22.23 0.27 -18.41
N THR A 111 22.26 -1.07 -18.40
CA THR A 111 23.42 -1.87 -17.96
C THR A 111 24.76 -1.48 -18.60
N PRO A 112 24.85 -1.20 -19.92
CA PRO A 112 26.10 -0.74 -20.54
C PRO A 112 26.65 0.56 -19.93
N TYR A 113 25.79 1.36 -19.30
CA TYR A 113 26.07 2.66 -18.72
C TYR A 113 26.12 2.64 -17.19
N GLN A 114 26.11 1.46 -16.55
CA GLN A 114 26.03 1.31 -15.09
C GLN A 114 27.18 1.97 -14.28
N ARG A 115 28.29 2.33 -14.94
CA ARG A 115 29.36 3.10 -14.31
C ARG A 115 28.92 4.53 -13.96
N TYR A 116 28.00 5.10 -14.75
CA TYR A 116 27.49 6.44 -14.55
C TYR A 116 26.48 6.49 -13.41
N SER A 117 26.56 7.54 -12.60
CA SER A 117 25.93 7.55 -11.28
C SER A 117 24.41 7.60 -11.32
N TRP A 118 23.82 8.26 -12.33
CA TRP A 118 22.37 8.32 -12.46
C TRP A 118 21.81 7.01 -13.02
N GLU A 119 22.45 6.43 -14.03
CA GLU A 119 22.09 5.16 -14.65
C GLU A 119 22.17 4.02 -13.64
N ALA A 120 23.23 3.98 -12.82
CA ALA A 120 23.34 3.04 -11.71
C ALA A 120 22.15 3.15 -10.74
N ALA A 121 21.79 4.37 -10.33
CA ALA A 121 20.64 4.60 -9.45
C ALA A 121 19.32 4.18 -10.12
N MET A 122 19.15 4.48 -11.40
CA MET A 122 17.95 4.10 -12.15
C MET A 122 17.81 2.57 -12.28
N ILE A 123 18.91 1.84 -12.52
CA ILE A 123 18.95 0.37 -12.52
C ILE A 123 18.50 -0.17 -11.16
N THR A 124 19.09 0.32 -10.06
CA THR A 124 18.74 -0.10 -8.70
C THR A 124 17.26 0.16 -8.40
N CYS A 125 16.74 1.34 -8.76
CA CYS A 125 15.33 1.67 -8.61
C CYS A 125 14.42 0.70 -9.37
N CYS A 126 14.73 0.41 -10.65
CA CYS A 126 13.97 -0.55 -11.44
C CYS A 126 14.02 -1.97 -10.87
N GLN A 127 15.16 -2.41 -10.34
CA GLN A 127 15.29 -3.73 -9.70
C GLN A 127 14.43 -3.85 -8.44
N ILE A 128 14.44 -2.81 -7.58
CA ILE A 128 13.61 -2.76 -6.37
C ILE A 128 12.12 -2.78 -6.76
N LEU A 129 11.72 -1.93 -7.70
CA LEU A 129 10.33 -1.85 -8.16
C LEU A 129 9.84 -3.13 -8.84
N GLN A 130 10.70 -3.78 -9.64
CA GLN A 130 10.37 -5.05 -10.28
C GLN A 130 10.15 -6.16 -9.24
N ARG A 131 11.02 -6.26 -8.23
CA ARG A 131 10.88 -7.25 -7.16
C ARG A 131 9.63 -7.00 -6.31
N ASN A 132 9.33 -5.73 -6.02
CA ASN A 132 8.13 -5.34 -5.30
C ASN A 132 6.85 -5.65 -6.09
N LEU A 133 6.83 -5.43 -7.41
CA LEU A 133 5.67 -5.71 -8.28
C LEU A 133 5.21 -7.18 -8.20
N ASN A 134 6.17 -8.09 -8.10
CA ASN A 134 5.90 -9.54 -8.06
C ASN A 134 5.49 -10.03 -6.67
N ASN A 135 5.40 -9.15 -5.67
CA ASN A 135 5.16 -9.49 -4.27
C ASN A 135 6.16 -10.53 -3.72
N GLU A 136 7.34 -10.66 -4.34
CA GLU A 136 8.35 -11.66 -3.96
C GLU A 136 9.02 -11.27 -2.63
N ILE A 137 9.28 -9.98 -2.44
CA ILE A 137 9.91 -9.42 -1.23
C ILE A 137 9.31 -8.04 -0.96
N GLU A 138 8.78 -7.82 0.25
CA GLU A 138 8.38 -6.49 0.71
C GLU A 138 9.58 -5.53 0.71
N LEU A 139 9.32 -4.25 0.48
CA LEU A 139 10.37 -3.23 0.51
C LEU A 139 11.05 -3.25 1.90
N SER A 140 12.38 -3.30 1.96
CA SER A 140 13.08 -3.17 3.25
C SER A 140 13.12 -1.72 3.72
N ALA A 141 13.31 -1.48 5.01
CA ALA A 141 13.47 -0.13 5.55
C ALA A 141 14.64 0.64 4.89
N GLN A 142 15.74 -0.06 4.59
CA GLN A 142 16.89 0.53 3.90
C GLN A 142 16.53 0.96 2.46
N GLU A 143 15.77 0.14 1.74
CA GLU A 143 15.34 0.46 0.38
C GLU A 143 14.30 1.58 0.37
N TYR A 144 13.41 1.62 1.36
CA TYR A 144 12.47 2.73 1.56
C TYR A 144 13.20 4.06 1.73
N ASP A 145 14.16 4.12 2.65
CA ASP A 145 14.96 5.33 2.89
C ASP A 145 15.78 5.70 1.65
N TRP A 146 16.34 4.71 0.96
CA TRP A 146 17.09 4.93 -0.27
C TRP A 146 16.20 5.54 -1.36
N LEU A 147 15.04 4.95 -1.65
CA LEU A 147 14.10 5.46 -2.66
C LEU A 147 13.60 6.87 -2.33
N LEU A 148 13.25 7.13 -1.07
CA LEU A 148 12.86 8.48 -0.61
C LEU A 148 13.96 9.51 -0.77
N SER A 149 15.21 9.08 -0.73
CA SER A 149 16.34 9.97 -0.91
C SER A 149 16.55 10.28 -2.41
N PHE A 150 16.35 9.32 -3.31
CA PHE A 150 16.64 9.47 -4.74
C PHE A 150 15.46 9.96 -5.59
N TYR A 151 14.20 9.90 -5.13
CA TYR A 151 13.03 10.04 -6.01
C TYR A 151 13.05 11.26 -6.95
N LEU A 152 13.47 12.44 -6.47
CA LEU A 152 13.51 13.67 -7.28
C LEU A 152 14.49 13.60 -8.47
N ALA A 153 15.48 12.71 -8.41
CA ALA A 153 16.43 12.50 -9.50
C ALA A 153 15.85 11.65 -10.64
N PHE A 154 14.70 10.99 -10.44
CA PHE A 154 14.10 10.12 -11.44
C PHE A 154 13.07 10.84 -12.31
N PRO A 155 12.74 10.31 -13.51
CA PRO A 155 11.67 10.84 -14.35
C PRO A 155 10.31 10.83 -13.62
N ASN A 156 9.42 11.76 -13.98
CA ASN A 156 8.10 11.92 -13.34
C ASN A 156 7.29 10.61 -13.30
N THR A 157 7.36 9.79 -14.36
CA THR A 157 6.73 8.48 -14.39
C THR A 157 7.18 7.58 -13.24
N ILE A 158 8.48 7.54 -12.98
CA ILE A 158 9.05 6.73 -11.89
C ILE A 158 8.68 7.35 -10.55
N GLN A 159 8.73 8.67 -10.42
CA GLN A 159 8.27 9.36 -9.21
C GLN A 159 6.80 9.02 -8.89
N SER A 160 5.95 8.97 -9.90
CA SER A 160 4.52 8.63 -9.77
C SER A 160 4.31 7.19 -9.29
N ILE A 161 5.07 6.23 -9.83
CA ILE A 161 5.06 4.84 -9.36
C ILE A 161 5.58 4.74 -7.92
N LEU A 162 6.71 5.40 -7.63
CA LEU A 162 7.31 5.43 -6.29
C LEU A 162 6.36 6.02 -5.26
N ALA A 163 5.59 7.05 -5.61
CA ALA A 163 4.64 7.67 -4.71
C ALA A 163 3.63 6.65 -4.17
N THR A 164 3.04 5.83 -5.05
CA THR A 164 2.14 4.73 -4.62
C THR A 164 2.89 3.70 -3.78
N VAL A 165 4.06 3.22 -4.22
CA VAL A 165 4.81 2.13 -3.57
C VAL A 165 5.27 2.52 -2.16
N LEU A 166 5.85 3.70 -2.01
CA LEU A 166 6.34 4.21 -0.73
C LEU A 166 5.18 4.51 0.24
N TYR A 167 4.06 5.02 -0.29
CA TYR A 167 2.86 5.20 0.52
C TYR A 167 2.33 3.85 1.03
N SER A 168 2.19 2.85 0.14
CA SER A 168 1.73 1.51 0.51
C SER A 168 2.61 0.84 1.55
N TYR A 169 3.94 0.99 1.44
CA TYR A 169 4.86 0.55 2.49
C TYR A 169 4.51 1.20 3.82
N GLN A 170 4.47 2.52 3.90
CA GLN A 170 4.22 3.23 5.15
C GLN A 170 2.81 2.96 5.73
N TYR A 171 1.85 2.64 4.88
CA TYR A 171 0.48 2.31 5.27
C TYR A 171 0.38 0.93 5.93
N ASN A 172 1.22 -0.04 5.55
CA ASN A 172 1.19 -1.41 6.06
C ASN A 172 1.95 -1.61 7.40
N PHE A 173 2.92 -0.75 7.71
CA PHE A 173 3.56 -0.69 9.05
C PHE A 173 2.68 0.12 10.02
N PRO A 174 2.80 -0.05 11.37
CA PRO A 174 1.90 0.60 12.33
C PRO A 174 1.68 2.06 11.95
N HIS A 175 0.42 2.40 11.66
CA HIS A 175 0.00 3.58 10.91
C HIS A 175 0.60 4.87 11.48
N ASP A 176 1.75 5.29 10.95
CA ASP A 176 2.34 6.57 11.29
C ASP A 176 1.65 7.64 10.44
N SER A 177 0.57 8.18 10.98
CA SER A 177 -0.23 9.21 10.32
C SER A 177 0.65 10.40 9.93
N GLN A 178 1.62 10.80 10.75
CA GLN A 178 2.50 11.94 10.44
C GLN A 178 3.35 11.68 9.19
N LYS A 179 3.92 10.48 9.07
CA LYS A 179 4.67 10.10 7.86
C LYS A 179 3.77 10.04 6.63
N LEU A 180 2.55 9.51 6.74
CA LEU A 180 1.60 9.47 5.62
C LEU A 180 1.22 10.88 5.12
N HIS A 181 0.97 11.83 6.04
CA HIS A 181 0.75 13.23 5.68
C HIS A 181 1.99 13.85 5.01
N HIS A 182 3.19 13.50 5.47
CA HIS A 182 4.43 13.99 4.87
C HIS A 182 4.57 13.49 3.42
N LEU A 183 4.32 12.20 3.18
CA LEU A 183 4.35 11.63 1.83
C LEU A 183 3.35 12.31 0.89
N LEU A 184 2.13 12.60 1.35
CA LEU A 184 1.13 13.30 0.53
C LEU A 184 1.60 14.71 0.11
N LYS A 185 2.30 15.42 1.00
CA LYS A 185 2.89 16.74 0.71
C LYS A 185 4.14 16.64 -0.17
N GLN A 186 4.95 15.61 0.05
CA GLN A 186 6.21 15.39 -0.64
C GLN A 186 6.00 14.95 -2.09
N PHE A 187 4.93 14.20 -2.36
CA PHE A 187 4.56 13.75 -3.69
C PHE A 187 3.31 14.49 -4.20
N PRO A 188 3.47 15.58 -4.99
CA PRO A 188 2.36 16.33 -5.56
C PRO A 188 1.34 15.46 -6.33
N MET A 189 1.80 14.39 -6.98
CA MET A 189 0.96 13.44 -7.71
C MET A 189 0.02 12.62 -6.81
N LEU A 190 0.24 12.58 -5.49
CA LEU A 190 -0.73 12.02 -4.56
C LEU A 190 -1.81 13.04 -4.21
N ALA A 191 -1.43 14.29 -3.93
CA ALA A 191 -2.39 15.37 -3.65
C ALA A 191 -3.21 15.78 -4.90
N HIS A 192 -2.60 15.64 -6.07
CA HIS A 192 -3.21 15.87 -7.38
C HIS A 192 -2.97 14.64 -8.26
N PRO A 193 -3.79 13.58 -8.09
CA PRO A 193 -3.66 12.33 -8.82
C PRO A 193 -3.46 12.52 -10.32
N ASP A 194 -2.40 11.92 -10.84
CA ASP A 194 -2.03 11.81 -12.26
C ASP A 194 -2.36 10.43 -12.85
N SER A 195 -2.76 9.49 -12.00
CA SER A 195 -3.04 8.10 -12.33
C SER A 195 -4.17 7.54 -11.48
N VAL A 196 -4.78 6.44 -11.94
CA VAL A 196 -5.82 5.73 -11.16
C VAL A 196 -5.23 5.20 -9.85
N ARG A 197 -4.01 4.66 -9.85
CA ARG A 197 -3.37 4.16 -8.64
C ARG A 197 -3.12 5.27 -7.62
N ASN A 198 -2.56 6.41 -8.03
CA ASN A 198 -2.41 7.55 -7.12
C ASN A 198 -3.77 8.12 -6.69
N CYS A 199 -4.80 8.04 -7.53
CA CYS A 199 -6.16 8.45 -7.14
C CYS A 199 -6.75 7.53 -6.06
N ILE A 200 -6.50 6.23 -6.16
CA ILE A 200 -6.91 5.26 -5.13
C ILE A 200 -6.11 5.47 -3.84
N THR A 201 -4.79 5.69 -3.93
CA THR A 201 -3.95 6.04 -2.77
C THR A 201 -4.43 7.33 -2.10
N PHE A 202 -4.79 8.34 -2.89
CA PHE A 202 -5.39 9.57 -2.38
C PHE A 202 -6.71 9.31 -1.66
N ALA A 203 -7.62 8.53 -2.28
CA ALA A 203 -8.90 8.18 -1.67
C ALA A 203 -8.69 7.45 -0.34
N LEU A 204 -7.81 6.44 -0.30
CA LEU A 204 -7.42 5.71 0.90
C LEU A 204 -6.93 6.64 2.02
N HIS A 205 -6.07 7.61 1.67
CA HIS A 205 -5.59 8.60 2.64
C HIS A 205 -6.74 9.46 3.18
N GLN A 206 -7.57 9.97 2.28
CA GLN A 206 -8.65 10.87 2.66
C GLN A 206 -9.69 10.17 3.53
N THR A 207 -10.05 8.90 3.26
CA THR A 207 -11.05 8.18 4.05
C THR A 207 -10.50 7.74 5.41
N ASN A 208 -9.29 7.19 5.43
CA ASN A 208 -8.78 6.47 6.61
C ASN A 208 -7.90 7.32 7.54
N ILE A 209 -7.32 8.41 7.03
CA ILE A 209 -6.43 9.29 7.81
C ILE A 209 -7.09 10.64 8.07
N GLU A 210 -7.64 11.28 7.04
CA GLU A 210 -8.22 12.63 7.13
C GLU A 210 -9.74 12.61 7.42
N HIS A 211 -10.39 11.45 7.31
CA HIS A 211 -11.85 11.27 7.42
C HIS A 211 -12.65 12.22 6.52
N ASN A 212 -12.17 12.46 5.30
CA ASN A 212 -12.76 13.36 4.30
C ASN A 212 -13.27 12.58 3.07
N ASP A 213 -14.30 11.78 3.32
CA ASP A 213 -14.95 10.91 2.34
C ASP A 213 -15.48 11.68 1.12
N LEU A 214 -15.99 12.90 1.31
CA LEU A 214 -16.52 13.72 0.22
C LEU A 214 -15.43 14.13 -0.77
N LEU A 215 -14.23 14.48 -0.28
CA LEU A 215 -13.12 14.85 -1.15
C LEU A 215 -12.60 13.63 -1.93
N ALA A 216 -12.46 12.49 -1.26
CA ALA A 216 -12.11 11.21 -1.88
C ALA A 216 -13.09 10.87 -3.02
N TRP A 217 -14.39 10.92 -2.72
CA TRP A 217 -15.46 10.59 -3.66
C TRP A 217 -15.44 11.49 -4.90
N LYS A 218 -15.32 12.81 -4.72
CA LYS A 218 -15.23 13.78 -5.84
C LYS A 218 -14.03 13.51 -6.73
N GLN A 219 -12.89 13.12 -6.16
CA GLN A 219 -11.68 12.84 -6.92
C GLN A 219 -11.82 11.54 -7.73
N LEU A 220 -12.37 10.47 -7.14
CA LEU A 220 -12.64 9.21 -7.83
C LEU A 220 -13.60 9.38 -9.01
N GLN A 221 -14.64 10.20 -8.88
CA GLN A 221 -15.59 10.48 -9.98
C GLN A 221 -14.92 11.09 -11.22
N LYS A 222 -13.85 11.87 -11.07
CA LYS A 222 -13.09 12.42 -12.21
C LYS A 222 -12.36 11.31 -12.96
N PHE A 223 -11.70 10.41 -12.22
CA PHE A 223 -10.93 9.29 -12.78
C PHE A 223 -11.81 8.21 -13.40
N LYS A 224 -13.04 8.05 -12.91
CA LYS A 224 -14.04 7.12 -13.48
C LYS A 224 -14.24 7.35 -14.98
N LYS A 225 -14.40 8.62 -15.40
CA LYS A 225 -14.60 8.98 -16.81
C LYS A 225 -13.38 8.65 -17.67
N LEU A 226 -12.19 8.83 -17.12
CA LEU A 226 -10.92 8.52 -17.79
C LEU A 226 -10.76 7.01 -17.99
N ALA A 227 -10.92 6.23 -16.93
CA ALA A 227 -10.78 4.77 -16.98
C ALA A 227 -11.79 4.13 -17.96
N TRP A 228 -13.02 4.65 -18.01
CA TRP A 228 -14.02 4.21 -18.99
C TRP A 228 -13.57 4.47 -20.43
N LYS A 229 -13.08 5.69 -20.72
CA LYS A 229 -12.62 6.08 -22.05
C LYS A 229 -11.47 5.20 -22.54
N ASP A 230 -10.55 4.86 -21.64
CA ASP A 230 -9.36 4.06 -21.94
C ASP A 230 -9.65 2.55 -21.96
N LYS A 231 -10.91 2.13 -21.73
CA LYS A 231 -11.33 0.72 -21.62
C LYS A 231 -10.48 -0.07 -20.60
N ASN A 232 -10.06 0.60 -19.53
CA ASN A 232 -9.27 0.01 -18.47
C ASN A 232 -10.20 -0.55 -17.39
N TRP A 233 -10.75 -1.74 -17.64
CA TRP A 233 -11.79 -2.36 -16.82
C TRP A 233 -11.34 -2.65 -15.39
N THR A 234 -10.09 -3.07 -15.19
CA THR A 234 -9.52 -3.31 -13.86
C THR A 234 -9.44 -2.02 -13.04
N ALA A 235 -8.97 -0.93 -13.65
CA ALA A 235 -8.90 0.36 -12.97
C ALA A 235 -10.29 0.96 -12.72
N LEU A 236 -11.21 0.78 -13.67
CA LEU A 236 -12.59 1.18 -13.52
C LEU A 236 -13.26 0.43 -12.36
N PHE A 237 -13.05 -0.87 -12.25
CA PHE A 237 -13.52 -1.70 -11.14
C PHE A 237 -13.01 -1.18 -9.80
N ASP A 238 -11.70 -0.90 -9.66
CA ASP A 238 -11.15 -0.35 -8.42
C ASP A 238 -11.79 1.00 -8.04
N ILE A 239 -12.04 1.87 -9.02
CA ILE A 239 -12.70 3.16 -8.78
C ILE A 239 -14.12 2.95 -8.29
N TYR A 240 -14.90 2.09 -8.95
CA TYR A 240 -16.27 1.79 -8.53
C TYR A 240 -16.34 1.11 -7.16
N HIS A 241 -15.41 0.18 -6.90
CA HIS A 241 -15.27 -0.46 -5.59
C HIS A 241 -15.06 0.61 -4.51
N TRP A 242 -14.08 1.51 -4.65
CA TRP A 242 -13.86 2.57 -3.67
C TRP A 242 -15.04 3.54 -3.54
N LEU A 243 -15.66 3.92 -4.65
CA LEU A 243 -16.88 4.74 -4.62
C LEU A 243 -18.00 4.03 -3.85
N CYS A 244 -18.16 2.72 -4.04
CA CYS A 244 -19.15 1.91 -3.32
C CYS A 244 -18.91 1.92 -1.82
N LEU A 245 -17.66 1.71 -1.36
CA LEU A 245 -17.32 1.76 0.06
C LEU A 245 -17.59 3.13 0.67
N ILE A 246 -17.12 4.19 0.01
CA ILE A 246 -17.32 5.56 0.50
C ILE A 246 -18.81 5.87 0.56
N SER A 247 -19.57 5.56 -0.49
CA SER A 247 -21.02 5.77 -0.52
C SER A 247 -21.77 5.03 0.59
N ALA A 248 -21.27 3.88 1.05
CA ALA A 248 -21.81 3.18 2.20
C ALA A 248 -21.59 3.97 3.51
N ASP A 249 -20.42 4.58 3.66
CA ASP A 249 -20.04 5.30 4.88
C ASP A 249 -20.74 6.66 5.00
N ILE A 250 -20.87 7.39 3.88
CA ILE A 250 -21.61 8.67 3.84
C ILE A 250 -23.12 8.50 3.59
N ASN A 251 -23.64 7.27 3.58
CA ASN A 251 -25.07 6.93 3.40
C ASN A 251 -25.72 7.57 2.16
N VAL A 252 -25.04 7.53 1.02
CA VAL A 252 -25.57 8.08 -0.25
C VAL A 252 -26.42 7.03 -0.98
N PRO A 253 -27.57 7.40 -1.59
CA PRO A 253 -28.46 6.47 -2.31
C PRO A 253 -27.84 5.68 -3.47
N GLU A 254 -26.63 6.05 -3.88
CA GLU A 254 -25.94 5.48 -5.05
C GLU A 254 -25.25 4.15 -4.75
N PHE A 255 -25.15 3.74 -3.47
CA PHE A 255 -24.46 2.51 -3.06
C PHE A 255 -24.89 1.29 -3.89
N ASP A 256 -26.20 1.04 -4.00
CA ASP A 256 -26.73 -0.15 -4.69
C ASP A 256 -26.40 -0.13 -6.19
N THR A 257 -26.47 1.05 -6.83
CA THR A 257 -26.12 1.23 -8.25
C THR A 257 -24.63 1.01 -8.49
N LEU A 258 -23.76 1.53 -7.60
CA LEU A 258 -22.32 1.34 -7.68
C LEU A 258 -21.92 -0.12 -7.46
N GLN A 259 -22.56 -0.78 -6.49
CA GLN A 259 -22.39 -2.21 -6.24
C GLN A 259 -22.78 -3.03 -7.46
N LEU A 260 -23.97 -2.79 -8.03
CA LEU A 260 -24.42 -3.49 -9.25
C LEU A 260 -23.42 -3.32 -10.40
N THR A 261 -22.85 -2.13 -10.55
CA THR A 261 -21.83 -1.87 -11.57
C THR A 261 -20.56 -2.66 -11.30
N CYS A 262 -20.12 -2.79 -10.04
CA CYS A 262 -18.98 -3.65 -9.69
C CYS A 262 -19.25 -5.10 -10.07
N GLU A 263 -20.42 -5.64 -9.71
CA GLU A 263 -20.81 -7.02 -10.03
C GLU A 263 -20.89 -7.26 -11.54
N GLN A 264 -21.38 -6.29 -12.32
CA GLN A 264 -21.35 -6.36 -13.79
C GLN A 264 -19.93 -6.44 -14.34
N LEU A 265 -19.03 -5.56 -13.88
CA LEU A 265 -17.62 -5.58 -14.30
C LEU A 265 -16.93 -6.91 -13.95
N LEU A 266 -17.25 -7.50 -12.79
CA LEU A 266 -16.75 -8.81 -12.38
C LEU A 266 -17.22 -9.95 -13.29
N ASN A 267 -18.43 -9.85 -13.86
CA ASN A 267 -19.01 -10.87 -14.72
C ASN A 267 -18.55 -10.73 -16.18
N GLU A 268 -18.32 -9.49 -16.64
CA GLU A 268 -18.01 -9.18 -18.05
C GLU A 268 -16.52 -9.16 -18.36
N HIS A 269 -15.67 -8.99 -17.34
CA HIS A 269 -14.23 -8.79 -17.52
C HIS A 269 -13.40 -9.65 -16.58
N ASP A 270 -12.18 -9.98 -17.04
CA ASP A 270 -11.22 -10.74 -16.25
C ASP A 270 -10.53 -9.85 -15.21
N ILE A 271 -11.22 -9.62 -14.10
CA ILE A 271 -10.70 -8.85 -12.96
C ILE A 271 -9.82 -9.76 -12.10
N PRO A 272 -8.57 -9.38 -11.77
CA PRO A 272 -7.65 -10.22 -11.00
C PRO A 272 -8.22 -10.67 -9.66
N LEU A 273 -8.03 -11.95 -9.32
CA LEU A 273 -8.56 -12.58 -8.10
C LEU A 273 -8.24 -11.81 -6.81
N GLU A 274 -7.04 -11.25 -6.70
CA GLU A 274 -6.62 -10.45 -5.54
C GLU A 274 -7.57 -9.27 -5.32
N ARG A 275 -7.97 -8.57 -6.39
CA ARG A 275 -8.89 -7.42 -6.36
C ARG A 275 -10.32 -7.85 -6.03
N ARG A 276 -10.76 -8.96 -6.64
CA ARG A 276 -12.07 -9.57 -6.35
C ARG A 276 -12.20 -9.94 -4.88
N SER A 277 -11.16 -10.54 -4.33
CA SER A 277 -11.10 -10.91 -2.90
C SER A 277 -11.25 -9.67 -2.02
N THR A 278 -10.44 -8.62 -2.27
CA THR A 278 -10.51 -7.39 -1.48
C THR A 278 -11.89 -6.75 -1.55
N TYR A 279 -12.53 -6.74 -2.72
CA TYR A 279 -13.90 -6.26 -2.89
C TYR A 279 -14.92 -7.04 -2.06
N TYR A 280 -14.90 -8.38 -2.13
CA TYR A 280 -15.82 -9.21 -1.34
C TYR A 280 -15.62 -9.01 0.17
N PHE A 281 -14.37 -8.95 0.63
CA PHE A 281 -14.10 -8.68 2.04
C PHE A 281 -14.60 -7.31 2.48
N ASN A 282 -14.33 -6.25 1.71
CA ASN A 282 -14.78 -4.90 2.06
C ASN A 282 -16.32 -4.78 2.05
N LEU A 283 -17.01 -5.41 1.10
CA LEU A 283 -18.48 -5.45 1.13
C LEU A 283 -19.02 -6.22 2.33
N SER A 284 -18.34 -7.27 2.78
CA SER A 284 -18.76 -7.96 4.00
C SER A 284 -18.77 -7.00 5.20
N ILE A 285 -17.76 -6.15 5.34
CA ILE A 285 -17.69 -5.13 6.39
C ILE A 285 -18.84 -4.11 6.26
N VAL A 286 -19.16 -3.68 5.04
CA VAL A 286 -20.30 -2.76 4.81
C VAL A 286 -21.61 -3.39 5.28
N TYR A 287 -21.87 -4.64 4.91
CA TYR A 287 -23.10 -5.33 5.30
C TYR A 287 -23.15 -5.68 6.79
N HIS A 288 -21.99 -5.93 7.41
CA HIS A 288 -21.88 -6.05 8.85
C HIS A 288 -22.37 -4.79 9.57
N ARG A 289 -21.90 -3.60 9.15
CA ARG A 289 -22.33 -2.31 9.71
C ARG A 289 -23.83 -2.07 9.51
N LYS A 290 -24.38 -2.50 8.37
CA LYS A 290 -25.83 -2.47 8.06
C LYS A 290 -26.64 -3.52 8.83
N LYS A 291 -25.99 -4.43 9.56
CA LYS A 291 -26.60 -5.59 10.25
C LYS A 291 -27.34 -6.55 9.32
N ASP A 292 -27.02 -6.54 8.02
CA ASP A 292 -27.51 -7.53 7.06
C ASP A 292 -26.52 -8.70 7.00
N TYR A 293 -26.56 -9.51 8.06
CA TYR A 293 -25.62 -10.62 8.25
C TYR A 293 -25.77 -11.71 7.18
N LYS A 294 -26.95 -11.84 6.57
CA LYS A 294 -27.19 -12.83 5.50
C LYS A 294 -26.44 -12.44 4.22
N THR A 295 -26.44 -11.16 3.87
CA THR A 295 -25.69 -10.68 2.71
C THR A 295 -24.20 -10.62 3.01
N GLU A 296 -23.80 -10.20 4.21
CA GLU A 296 -22.40 -10.29 4.68
C GLU A 296 -21.84 -11.71 4.50
N GLU A 297 -22.59 -12.74 4.92
CA GLU A 297 -22.15 -14.13 4.83
C GLU A 297 -21.85 -14.58 3.40
N ARG A 298 -22.67 -14.16 2.43
CA ARG A 298 -22.45 -14.46 1.00
C ARG A 298 -21.13 -13.90 0.50
N TYR A 299 -20.81 -12.67 0.90
CA TYR A 299 -19.55 -12.02 0.55
C TYR A 299 -18.35 -12.65 1.25
N LEU A 300 -18.48 -13.02 2.54
CA LEU A 300 -17.42 -13.77 3.24
C LEU A 300 -17.17 -15.13 2.60
N GLN A 301 -18.22 -15.86 2.20
CA GLN A 301 -18.07 -17.12 1.48
C GLN A 301 -17.35 -16.92 0.13
N ALA A 302 -17.72 -15.88 -0.63
CA ALA A 302 -17.05 -15.55 -1.88
C ALA A 302 -15.57 -15.20 -1.67
N PHE A 303 -15.25 -14.47 -0.61
CA PHE A 303 -13.86 -14.16 -0.21
C PHE A 303 -13.05 -15.40 0.17
N LEU A 304 -13.64 -16.33 0.92
CA LEU A 304 -12.96 -17.53 1.44
C LEU A 304 -12.80 -18.64 0.39
N LYS A 305 -13.69 -18.71 -0.62
CA LYS A 305 -13.80 -19.82 -1.58
C LYS A 305 -12.48 -20.23 -2.25
N GLU A 306 -11.62 -19.27 -2.57
CA GLU A 306 -10.43 -19.49 -3.39
C GLU A 306 -9.11 -19.33 -2.60
N ARG A 307 -9.20 -19.21 -1.27
CA ARG A 307 -8.04 -18.99 -0.39
C ARG A 307 -7.78 -20.20 0.51
N LYS A 308 -6.51 -20.46 0.81
CA LYS A 308 -6.09 -21.61 1.64
C LYS A 308 -5.13 -21.27 2.79
N HIS A 309 -4.43 -20.14 2.69
CA HIS A 309 -3.32 -19.77 3.59
C HIS A 309 -3.66 -18.51 4.40
N ALA A 310 -3.14 -18.44 5.63
CA ALA A 310 -3.22 -17.27 6.52
C ALA A 310 -4.65 -16.74 6.76
N LEU A 311 -5.63 -17.65 6.92
CA LEU A 311 -7.06 -17.29 6.95
C LEU A 311 -7.68 -17.12 8.34
N LEU A 312 -6.98 -17.45 9.42
CA LEU A 312 -7.57 -17.47 10.77
C LEU A 312 -8.30 -16.16 11.16
N PRO A 313 -7.75 -14.95 10.92
CA PRO A 313 -8.48 -13.71 11.19
C PRO A 313 -9.85 -13.63 10.50
N PHE A 314 -9.91 -14.02 9.24
CA PHE A 314 -11.12 -13.98 8.43
C PHE A 314 -12.11 -15.08 8.81
N LEU A 315 -11.61 -16.24 9.23
CA LEU A 315 -12.45 -17.33 9.74
C LEU A 315 -13.11 -16.96 11.06
N PHE A 316 -12.40 -16.28 11.98
CA PHE A 316 -13.03 -15.76 13.19
C PHE A 316 -14.17 -14.80 12.89
N TRP A 317 -13.98 -13.93 11.89
CA TRP A 317 -15.03 -13.02 11.44
C TRP A 317 -16.22 -13.76 10.82
N TYR A 318 -15.96 -14.78 10.01
CA TYR A 318 -17.01 -15.62 9.42
C TYR A 318 -17.82 -16.37 10.48
N ILE A 319 -17.14 -16.97 11.46
CA ILE A 319 -17.81 -17.61 12.59
C ILE A 319 -18.64 -16.59 13.35
N HIS A 320 -18.10 -15.41 13.65
CA HIS A 320 -18.84 -14.36 14.33
C HIS A 320 -20.14 -13.99 13.60
N ASN A 321 -20.09 -13.82 12.28
CA ASN A 321 -21.27 -13.60 11.45
C ASN A 321 -22.31 -14.75 11.56
N GLN A 322 -21.87 -16.01 11.52
CA GLN A 322 -22.77 -17.16 11.71
C GLN A 322 -23.46 -17.11 13.08
N ARG A 323 -22.71 -16.73 14.12
CA ARG A 323 -23.20 -16.66 15.50
C ARG A 323 -24.20 -15.54 15.71
N LEU A 324 -23.99 -14.37 15.08
CA LEU A 324 -24.97 -13.28 15.04
C LEU A 324 -26.29 -13.68 14.37
N GLN A 325 -26.25 -14.64 13.45
CA GLN A 325 -27.43 -15.23 12.82
C GLN A 325 -28.04 -16.41 13.61
N ASN A 326 -27.52 -16.73 14.80
CA ASN A 326 -27.86 -17.93 15.57
C ASN A 326 -27.65 -19.25 14.82
N LYS A 327 -26.73 -19.28 13.85
CA LYS A 327 -26.36 -20.50 13.12
C LYS A 327 -25.38 -21.34 13.92
N PRO A 328 -25.38 -22.67 13.75
CA PRO A 328 -24.28 -23.50 14.23
C PRO A 328 -22.98 -23.12 13.48
N ILE A 329 -21.84 -23.33 14.14
CA ILE A 329 -20.53 -23.19 13.50
C ILE A 329 -20.40 -24.33 12.49
N ASP A 330 -20.15 -24.00 11.23
CA ASP A 330 -20.00 -25.01 10.20
C ASP A 330 -18.72 -25.82 10.40
N THR A 331 -18.87 -27.09 10.75
CA THR A 331 -17.75 -28.04 10.94
C THR A 331 -16.89 -28.22 9.69
N ILE A 332 -17.40 -27.91 8.49
CA ILE A 332 -16.65 -28.02 7.22
C ILE A 332 -15.55 -26.95 7.12
N LEU A 333 -15.68 -25.82 7.83
CA LEU A 333 -14.63 -24.79 7.90
C LEU A 333 -13.34 -25.31 8.55
N VAL A 334 -13.42 -26.33 9.40
CA VAL A 334 -12.25 -26.85 10.14
C VAL A 334 -11.37 -27.75 9.28
N LYS A 335 -11.89 -28.31 8.17
CA LYS A 335 -11.19 -29.37 7.41
C LYS A 335 -10.43 -28.89 6.18
N ASN A 336 -10.60 -27.63 5.75
CA ASN A 336 -10.16 -27.18 4.43
C ASN A 336 -9.10 -26.07 4.43
N TYR A 337 -8.60 -25.63 5.59
CA TYR A 337 -7.65 -24.51 5.68
C TYR A 337 -6.36 -24.88 6.42
N GLN A 338 -5.24 -24.30 5.97
CA GLN A 338 -3.94 -24.49 6.61
C GLN A 338 -3.79 -23.52 7.79
N ILE A 339 -4.02 -24.05 8.99
CA ILE A 339 -3.97 -23.31 10.25
C ILE A 339 -2.52 -23.01 10.65
N ASP A 340 -1.59 -23.89 10.28
CA ASP A 340 -0.18 -23.85 10.66
C ASP A 340 0.56 -22.62 10.08
N ASP A 341 0.02 -21.98 9.05
CA ASP A 341 0.59 -20.78 8.43
C ASP A 341 0.35 -19.49 9.25
N CYS A 342 -0.45 -19.55 10.31
CA CYS A 342 -0.71 -18.43 11.21
C CYS A 342 0.15 -18.48 12.47
N SER A 343 0.30 -17.36 13.17
CA SER A 343 1.04 -17.32 14.44
C SER A 343 0.44 -18.26 15.48
N GLU A 344 1.29 -18.83 16.36
CA GLU A 344 0.83 -19.70 17.46
C GLU A 344 -0.29 -19.06 18.29
N GLN A 345 -0.22 -17.74 18.51
CA GLN A 345 -1.26 -16.98 19.19
C GLN A 345 -2.63 -17.13 18.53
N LEU A 346 -2.72 -16.96 17.19
CA LEU A 346 -3.98 -17.14 16.46
C LEU A 346 -4.42 -18.61 16.46
N GLN A 347 -3.49 -19.56 16.39
CA GLN A 347 -3.81 -20.99 16.47
C GLN A 347 -4.40 -21.35 17.85
N HIS A 348 -3.92 -20.73 18.94
CA HIS A 348 -4.49 -20.91 20.28
C HIS A 348 -5.91 -20.36 20.40
N LEU A 349 -6.21 -19.24 19.72
CA LEU A 349 -7.57 -18.72 19.59
C LEU A 349 -8.44 -19.65 18.74
N TRP A 350 -7.89 -20.27 17.69
CA TRP A 350 -8.61 -21.23 16.87
C TRP A 350 -9.04 -22.49 17.64
N LYS A 351 -8.18 -23.02 18.51
CA LYS A 351 -8.50 -24.15 19.40
C LYS A 351 -9.75 -23.93 20.26
N PHE A 352 -10.11 -22.68 20.58
CA PHE A 352 -11.37 -22.39 21.26
C PHE A 352 -12.58 -22.82 20.43
N TYR A 353 -12.58 -22.53 19.14
CA TYR A 353 -13.67 -22.90 18.22
C TYR A 353 -13.68 -24.39 17.89
N GLU A 354 -12.53 -25.07 17.93
CA GLU A 354 -12.48 -26.55 17.83
C GLU A 354 -13.07 -27.23 19.06
N LEU A 355 -12.88 -26.62 20.24
CA LEU A 355 -13.37 -27.13 21.52
C LEU A 355 -14.88 -26.88 21.69
N LEU A 356 -15.40 -25.76 21.19
CA LEU A 356 -16.76 -25.28 21.43
C LEU A 356 -17.88 -26.30 21.13
N PRO A 357 -17.84 -27.09 20.04
CA PRO A 357 -18.90 -28.04 19.70
C PRO A 357 -19.01 -29.23 20.67
N ASN A 358 -17.90 -29.59 21.34
CA ASN A 358 -17.79 -30.85 22.09
C ASN A 358 -17.60 -30.65 23.60
N ALA A 359 -17.37 -29.41 24.05
CA ALA A 359 -17.12 -29.11 25.46
C ALA A 359 -18.35 -28.53 26.17
N GLU A 360 -18.44 -28.80 27.47
CA GLU A 360 -19.37 -28.10 28.35
C GLU A 360 -19.10 -26.59 28.34
N ALA A 361 -20.17 -25.79 28.41
CA ALA A 361 -20.06 -24.32 28.36
C ALA A 361 -19.11 -23.75 29.43
N LYS A 362 -19.02 -24.40 30.59
CA LYS A 362 -18.11 -24.00 31.68
C LYS A 362 -16.64 -24.21 31.30
N ILE A 363 -16.32 -25.30 30.60
CA ILE A 363 -14.96 -25.59 30.12
C ILE A 363 -14.58 -24.59 29.02
N ALA A 364 -15.47 -24.37 28.06
CA ALA A 364 -15.25 -23.39 27.00
C ALA A 364 -15.03 -21.97 27.56
N GLN A 365 -15.85 -21.54 28.53
CA GLN A 365 -15.68 -20.25 29.18
C GLN A 365 -14.35 -20.14 29.94
N GLN A 366 -13.93 -21.20 30.64
CA GLN A 366 -12.63 -21.23 31.30
C GLN A 366 -11.48 -21.12 30.30
N TYR A 367 -11.56 -21.80 29.16
CA TYR A 367 -10.56 -21.71 28.10
C TYR A 367 -10.48 -20.28 27.54
N LEU A 368 -11.63 -19.66 27.24
CA LEU A 368 -11.69 -18.27 26.78
C LEU A 368 -11.01 -17.33 27.78
N MET A 369 -11.37 -17.41 29.06
CA MET A 369 -10.86 -16.50 30.08
C MET A 369 -9.39 -16.73 30.47
N LYS A 370 -8.90 -17.98 30.45
CA LYS A 370 -7.53 -18.30 30.86
C LYS A 370 -6.53 -18.28 29.72
N THR A 371 -6.95 -18.67 28.51
CA THR A 371 -6.05 -18.86 27.36
C THR A 371 -6.27 -17.78 26.31
N CYS A 372 -7.51 -17.50 25.91
CA CYS A 372 -7.76 -16.52 24.85
C CYS A 372 -7.56 -15.08 25.33
N LEU A 373 -8.07 -14.72 26.51
CA LEU A 373 -8.05 -13.34 27.02
C LEU A 373 -6.63 -12.71 27.08
N PRO A 374 -5.59 -13.39 27.60
CA PRO A 374 -4.23 -12.85 27.56
C PRO A 374 -3.75 -12.56 26.13
N ILE A 375 -4.05 -13.45 25.18
CA ILE A 375 -3.70 -13.28 23.77
C ILE A 375 -4.45 -12.09 23.16
N LEU A 376 -5.75 -11.96 23.44
CA LEU A 376 -6.59 -10.89 22.90
C LEU A 376 -6.10 -9.49 23.30
N SER A 377 -5.45 -9.35 24.45
CA SER A 377 -4.88 -8.06 24.89
C SER A 377 -3.74 -7.53 24.02
N THR A 378 -3.12 -8.40 23.22
CA THR A 378 -2.06 -8.02 22.28
C THR A 378 -2.56 -7.89 20.84
N LEU A 379 -3.86 -8.12 20.60
CA LEU A 379 -4.47 -8.07 19.28
C LEU A 379 -5.39 -6.85 19.13
N ALA A 380 -5.75 -6.57 17.87
CA ALA A 380 -6.65 -5.47 17.53
C ALA A 380 -8.05 -5.64 18.16
N VAL A 381 -8.74 -4.52 18.39
CA VAL A 381 -10.01 -4.45 19.13
C VAL A 381 -11.11 -5.30 18.47
N GLU A 382 -11.06 -5.46 17.15
CA GLU A 382 -12.01 -6.27 16.37
C GLU A 382 -12.01 -7.73 16.83
N PHE A 383 -10.84 -8.31 17.12
CA PHE A 383 -10.76 -9.67 17.68
C PHE A 383 -11.35 -9.71 19.09
N GLN A 384 -11.11 -8.67 19.89
CA GLN A 384 -11.63 -8.58 21.24
C GLN A 384 -13.16 -8.53 21.26
N ILE A 385 -13.79 -7.84 20.29
CA ILE A 385 -15.25 -7.78 20.12
C ILE A 385 -15.82 -9.14 19.70
N VAL A 386 -15.16 -9.85 18.77
CA VAL A 386 -15.60 -11.19 18.33
C VAL A 386 -15.67 -12.16 19.51
N PHE A 387 -14.63 -12.22 20.34
CA PHE A 387 -14.57 -13.13 21.49
C PHE A 387 -15.42 -12.64 22.68
N LEU A 388 -15.69 -11.33 22.80
CA LEU A 388 -16.64 -10.81 23.77
C LEU A 388 -18.05 -11.36 23.50
N HIS A 389 -18.47 -11.42 22.23
CA HIS A 389 -19.75 -11.99 21.85
C HIS A 389 -19.84 -13.48 22.24
N GLU A 390 -18.79 -14.26 21.99
CA GLU A 390 -18.74 -15.66 22.42
C GLU A 390 -18.85 -15.83 23.94
N LEU A 391 -18.16 -14.96 24.71
CA LEU A 391 -18.28 -14.95 26.17
C LEU A 391 -19.73 -14.66 26.62
N GLN A 392 -20.40 -13.69 25.99
CA GLN A 392 -21.80 -13.38 26.29
C GLN A 392 -22.73 -14.58 26.06
N LEU A 393 -22.52 -15.31 24.96
CA LEU A 393 -23.29 -16.53 24.64
C LEU A 393 -23.04 -17.65 25.66
N LEU A 394 -21.80 -17.80 26.15
CA LEU A 394 -21.45 -18.79 27.17
C LEU A 394 -22.02 -18.42 28.54
N ILE A 395 -22.00 -17.14 28.93
CA ILE A 395 -22.47 -16.68 30.24
C ILE A 395 -23.96 -16.95 30.44
N ILE A 396 -24.77 -16.86 29.37
CA ILE A 396 -26.20 -17.23 29.44
C ILE A 396 -26.37 -18.68 29.91
N LYS A 397 -25.45 -19.58 29.53
CA LYS A 397 -25.48 -21.00 29.89
C LYS A 397 -24.85 -21.27 31.25
N THR A 398 -23.74 -20.62 31.58
CA THR A 398 -22.97 -20.90 32.81
C THR A 398 -23.40 -20.07 34.01
N ARG A 399 -24.09 -18.94 33.78
CA ARG A 399 -24.45 -17.91 34.77
C ARG A 399 -23.27 -17.26 35.49
N ASN A 400 -22.05 -17.38 34.97
CA ASN A 400 -20.87 -16.74 35.56
C ASN A 400 -20.62 -15.33 34.99
N TYR A 401 -21.45 -14.38 35.37
CA TYR A 401 -21.40 -12.98 34.90
C TYR A 401 -20.15 -12.21 35.34
N LYS A 402 -19.44 -12.67 36.38
CA LYS A 402 -18.20 -12.04 36.86
C LYS A 402 -17.13 -12.01 35.79
N ASP A 403 -17.10 -13.02 34.93
CA ASP A 403 -16.11 -13.13 33.86
C ASP A 403 -16.30 -12.05 32.79
N LEU A 404 -17.54 -11.59 32.54
CA LEU A 404 -17.79 -10.47 31.62
C LEU A 404 -17.12 -9.19 32.12
N LEU A 405 -17.31 -8.88 33.41
CA LEU A 405 -16.69 -7.70 34.04
C LEU A 405 -15.17 -7.79 34.01
N LEU A 406 -14.61 -8.99 34.28
CA LEU A 406 -13.17 -9.23 34.22
C LEU A 406 -12.63 -9.05 32.80
N TYR A 407 -13.33 -9.57 31.80
CA TYR A 407 -12.97 -9.46 30.39
C TYR A 407 -12.90 -7.99 29.95
N MET A 408 -13.97 -7.23 30.18
CA MET A 408 -14.03 -5.81 29.85
C MET A 408 -12.95 -5.01 30.56
N LYS A 409 -12.73 -5.27 31.86
CA LYS A 409 -11.69 -4.59 32.64
C LYS A 409 -10.27 -4.91 32.14
N TYR A 410 -10.01 -6.16 31.76
CA TYR A 410 -8.69 -6.59 31.31
C TYR A 410 -8.30 -5.97 29.97
N LEU A 411 -9.26 -5.90 29.04
CA LEU A 411 -9.05 -5.35 27.70
C LEU A 411 -9.32 -3.84 27.59
N LYS A 412 -9.86 -3.22 28.65
CA LYS A 412 -10.25 -1.79 28.69
C LYS A 412 -11.29 -1.42 27.63
N LEU A 413 -12.28 -2.30 27.45
CA LEU A 413 -13.42 -2.11 26.54
C LEU A 413 -14.59 -1.37 27.20
#